data_AF-A0A956DZJ6-F1
#
_entry.id   AF-A0A956DZJ6-F1
#
_cell.length_a   1.000
_cell.length_b   1.000
_cell.length_c   1.000
_cell.angle_alpha   90.00
_cell.angle_beta   90.00
_cell.angle_gamma   90.00
#
_symmetry.space_group_name_H-M   'P 1'
#
loop_
_entity.id
_entity.type
_entity.pdbx_description
1 polymer ?
#
loop_
_entity_poly.entity_id
_entity_poly.type
_entity_poly.pdbx_seq_one_letter_code
_entity_poly.pdbx_strand_id
1 'polypeptide(L)'
;MLNPHGKAQLSRALWIGLALYALAVALTWATDEADASWGQRAARLGALGPLLAALATWGSGQLARTRGEARALLALGATPAALERGAVLGGWLLALGGLVIALGPWADQHGLFPALESGRNWHLLADGTLADPLGARFSAGTGLVPVAPQTPPRSVDLRLATACFLLPLVVALPPWVVALQPSLARLWRAGLALFLASGLALWLLHGVAASRLPWLSLLLTPLPLIVEYRLRKLSAA
;
A
#
# COMPACT_ATOMS: atom_id res chain seq x y z
N MET A 1 1.06 25.03 16.62
CA MET A 1 1.61 25.55 15.34
C MET A 1 2.93 24.86 15.02
N LEU A 2 3.38 24.87 13.76
CA LEU A 2 4.75 24.48 13.37
C LEU A 2 5.71 25.67 13.51
N ASN A 3 6.92 25.42 14.01
CA ASN A 3 8.03 26.37 13.99
C ASN A 3 8.62 26.51 12.55
N PRO A 4 9.51 27.49 12.27
CA PRO A 4 10.05 27.69 10.92
C PRO A 4 10.74 26.46 10.32
N HIS A 5 11.49 25.69 11.12
CA HIS A 5 12.11 24.45 10.66
C HIS A 5 11.08 23.38 10.26
N GLY A 6 10.03 23.19 11.06
CA GLY A 6 8.93 22.28 10.75
C GLY A 6 8.16 22.68 9.47
N LYS A 7 7.97 23.98 9.22
CA LYS A 7 7.42 24.48 7.94
C LYS A 7 8.34 24.15 6.77
N ALA A 8 9.66 24.33 6.92
CA ALA A 8 10.65 24.00 5.90
C ALA A 8 10.72 22.49 5.62
N GLN A 9 10.71 21.63 6.65
CA GLN A 9 10.65 20.18 6.49
C GLN A 9 9.38 19.70 5.80
N LEU A 10 8.22 20.29 6.15
CA LEU A 10 6.95 19.98 5.50
C LEU A 10 6.99 20.31 4.02
N SER A 11 7.46 21.52 3.66
CA SER A 11 7.65 21.93 2.27
C SER A 11 8.59 20.99 1.50
N ARG A 12 9.75 20.62 2.09
CA ARG A 12 10.68 19.64 1.50
C ARG A 12 10.03 18.27 1.29
N ALA A 13 9.31 17.75 2.29
CA ALA A 13 8.62 16.47 2.18
C ALA A 13 7.56 16.51 1.06
N LEU A 14 6.75 17.57 0.98
CA LEU A 14 5.78 17.75 -0.11
C LEU A 14 6.46 17.78 -1.49
N TRP A 15 7.54 18.57 -1.68
CA TRP A 15 8.23 18.65 -2.97
C TRP A 15 8.89 17.33 -3.39
N ILE A 16 9.55 16.63 -2.47
CA ILE A 16 10.13 15.30 -2.74
C ILE A 16 9.01 14.30 -3.07
N GLY A 17 7.88 14.35 -2.35
CA GLY A 17 6.71 13.52 -2.61
C GLY A 17 6.10 13.76 -3.97
N LEU A 18 5.92 15.02 -4.39
CA LEU A 18 5.42 15.38 -5.71
C LEU A 18 6.35 14.89 -6.83
N ALA A 19 7.67 15.01 -6.64
CA ALA A 19 8.65 14.48 -7.60
C ALA A 19 8.61 12.93 -7.68
N LEU A 20 8.45 12.25 -6.54
CA LEU A 20 8.30 10.78 -6.50
C LEU A 20 6.97 10.31 -7.11
N TYR A 21 5.87 11.04 -6.91
CA TYR A 21 4.58 10.78 -7.58
C TYR A 21 4.69 11.01 -9.10
N ALA A 22 5.35 12.09 -9.55
CA ALA A 22 5.55 12.34 -10.97
C ALA A 22 6.41 11.25 -11.63
N LEU A 23 7.45 10.76 -10.94
CA LEU A 23 8.24 9.61 -11.38
C LEU A 23 7.41 8.33 -11.40
N ALA A 24 6.57 8.08 -10.39
CA ALA A 24 5.68 6.92 -10.37
C ALA A 24 4.67 6.95 -11.54
N VAL A 25 4.06 8.11 -11.83
CA VAL A 25 3.19 8.31 -13.01
C VAL A 25 3.94 8.01 -14.30
N ALA A 26 5.16 8.52 -14.46
CA ALA A 26 5.97 8.28 -15.65
C ALA A 26 6.38 6.81 -15.81
N LEU A 27 6.71 6.12 -14.71
CA LEU A 27 6.99 4.68 -14.71
C LEU A 27 5.74 3.87 -15.06
N THR A 28 4.60 4.14 -14.42
CA THR A 28 3.31 3.52 -14.74
C THR A 28 2.97 3.69 -16.23
N TRP A 29 3.12 4.90 -16.79
CA TRP A 29 2.94 5.14 -18.23
C TRP A 29 3.88 4.30 -19.09
N ALA A 30 5.15 4.15 -18.69
CA ALA A 30 6.17 3.44 -19.45
C ALA A 30 6.11 1.90 -19.33
N THR A 31 5.47 1.35 -18.30
CA THR A 31 5.43 -0.11 -18.03
C THR A 31 4.03 -0.74 -18.05
N ASP A 32 2.96 0.03 -18.20
CA ASP A 32 1.60 -0.50 -18.14
C ASP A 32 1.26 -1.45 -19.29
N GLU A 33 0.38 -2.39 -18.97
CA GLU A 33 -0.34 -3.21 -19.95
C GLU A 33 -1.17 -2.30 -20.89
N ALA A 34 -1.23 -2.63 -22.18
CA ALA A 34 -1.92 -1.82 -23.18
C ALA A 34 -3.40 -1.58 -22.83
N ASP A 35 -4.04 -2.60 -22.24
CA ASP A 35 -5.46 -2.62 -21.89
C ASP A 35 -5.76 -2.01 -20.49
N ALA A 36 -4.75 -1.65 -19.70
CA ALA A 36 -4.95 -1.13 -18.35
C ALA A 36 -5.66 0.23 -18.37
N SER A 37 -6.84 0.31 -17.77
CA SER A 37 -7.69 1.51 -17.83
C SER A 37 -7.14 2.66 -16.96
N TRP A 38 -7.46 3.90 -17.31
CA TRP A 38 -7.03 5.07 -16.50
C TRP A 38 -7.45 4.99 -15.03
N GLY A 39 -8.59 4.38 -14.73
CA GLY A 39 -9.04 4.15 -13.36
C GLY A 39 -8.18 3.12 -12.62
N GLN A 40 -7.70 2.08 -13.30
CA GLN A 40 -6.83 1.05 -12.73
C GLN A 40 -5.44 1.65 -12.45
N ARG A 41 -4.91 2.45 -13.38
CA ARG A 41 -3.67 3.22 -13.21
C ARG A 41 -3.76 4.16 -12.01
N ALA A 42 -4.87 4.90 -11.88
CA ALA A 42 -5.13 5.77 -10.73
C ALA A 42 -5.21 4.98 -9.41
N ALA A 43 -5.88 3.82 -9.39
CA ALA A 43 -5.96 2.97 -8.20
C ALA A 43 -4.58 2.44 -7.79
N ARG A 44 -3.79 1.89 -8.75
CA ARG A 44 -2.40 1.45 -8.58
C ARG A 44 -1.51 2.57 -8.00
N LEU A 45 -1.54 3.76 -8.60
CA LEU A 45 -0.77 4.92 -8.16
C LEU A 45 -1.17 5.43 -6.77
N GLY A 46 -2.48 5.51 -6.49
CA GLY A 46 -2.98 5.91 -5.18
C GLY A 46 -2.57 4.93 -4.06
N ALA A 47 -2.56 3.63 -4.35
CA ALA A 47 -2.11 2.59 -3.42
C ALA A 47 -0.60 2.61 -3.13
N LEU A 48 0.24 3.09 -4.07
CA LEU A 48 1.65 3.38 -3.81
C LEU A 48 1.88 4.61 -2.92
N GLY A 49 0.86 5.48 -2.79
CA GLY A 49 0.96 6.77 -2.09
C GLY A 49 1.57 6.74 -0.68
N PRO A 50 1.17 5.80 0.21
CA PRO A 50 1.77 5.68 1.54
C PRO A 50 3.27 5.35 1.53
N LEU A 51 3.76 4.60 0.52
CA LEU A 51 5.17 4.28 0.35
C LEU A 51 5.96 5.50 -0.20
N LEU A 52 5.43 6.18 -1.21
CA LEU A 52 6.04 7.40 -1.76
C LEU A 52 6.11 8.50 -0.69
N ALA A 53 5.07 8.64 0.13
CA ALA A 53 5.04 9.52 1.28
C ALA A 53 6.10 9.17 2.34
N ALA A 54 6.35 7.88 2.60
CA ALA A 54 7.40 7.42 3.51
C ALA A 54 8.80 7.80 2.97
N LEU A 55 9.06 7.52 1.70
CA LEU A 55 10.33 7.89 1.04
C LEU A 55 10.56 9.41 1.05
N ALA A 56 9.51 10.21 0.81
CA ALA A 56 9.57 11.67 0.86
C ALA A 56 9.83 12.22 2.27
N THR A 57 9.17 11.63 3.28
CA THR A 57 9.39 11.94 4.71
C THR A 57 10.84 11.66 5.10
N TRP A 58 11.35 10.47 4.73
CA TRP A 58 12.73 10.06 4.99
C TRP A 58 13.74 10.95 4.28
N GLY A 59 13.55 11.23 2.99
CA GLY A 59 14.43 12.10 2.20
C GLY A 59 14.52 13.53 2.77
N SER A 60 13.40 14.09 3.20
CA SER A 60 13.36 15.40 3.89
C SER A 60 14.21 15.39 5.18
N GLY A 61 14.04 14.34 6.01
CA GLY A 61 14.84 14.13 7.21
C GLY A 61 16.33 13.95 6.92
N GLN A 62 16.71 13.16 5.91
CA GLN A 62 18.12 12.98 5.53
C GLN A 62 18.75 14.28 5.04
N LEU A 63 18.04 15.09 4.24
CA LEU A 63 18.53 16.41 3.81
C LEU A 63 18.75 17.38 4.98
N ALA A 64 17.88 17.35 6.00
CA ALA A 64 18.09 18.14 7.23
C ALA A 64 19.26 17.61 8.09
N ARG A 65 19.54 16.30 8.04
CA ARG A 65 20.66 15.65 8.75
C ARG A 65 22.00 15.88 8.06
N THR A 66 22.09 15.81 6.73
CA THR A 66 23.33 16.05 5.96
C THR A 66 23.75 17.51 5.96
N ARG A 67 22.79 18.45 5.94
CA ARG A 67 23.04 19.89 6.09
C ARG A 67 23.41 20.33 7.52
N GLY A 68 23.43 19.41 8.48
CA GLY A 68 23.72 19.73 9.89
C GLY A 68 22.60 20.45 10.65
N GLU A 69 21.53 20.89 9.98
CA GLU A 69 20.37 21.60 10.57
C GLU A 69 19.82 20.85 11.80
N ALA A 70 19.68 19.52 11.69
CA ALA A 70 19.23 18.69 12.79
C ALA A 70 20.18 18.73 14.00
N ARG A 71 21.50 18.71 13.79
CA ARG A 71 22.51 18.76 14.88
C ARG A 71 22.49 20.10 15.59
N ALA A 72 22.41 21.20 14.84
CA ALA A 72 22.33 22.54 15.39
C ALA A 72 21.09 22.73 16.27
N LEU A 73 19.93 22.22 15.84
CA LEU A 73 18.70 22.31 16.63
C LEU A 73 18.71 21.38 17.86
N LEU A 74 19.32 20.18 17.79
CA LEU A 74 19.55 19.34 18.97
C LEU A 74 20.45 20.06 20.01
N ALA A 75 21.50 20.75 19.56
CA ALA A 75 22.38 21.54 20.43
C ALA A 75 21.67 22.73 21.10
N LEU A 76 20.62 23.26 20.46
CA LEU A 76 19.70 24.27 21.02
C LEU A 76 18.56 23.65 21.86
N GLY A 77 18.67 22.37 22.26
CA GLY A 77 17.71 21.70 23.14
C GLY A 77 16.42 21.24 22.48
N ALA A 78 16.30 21.28 21.15
CA ALA A 78 15.12 20.74 20.47
C ALA A 78 15.07 19.21 20.60
N THR A 79 13.90 18.64 20.89
CA THR A 79 13.75 17.17 20.94
C THR A 79 13.71 16.56 19.53
N PRO A 80 14.20 15.32 19.31
CA PRO A 80 14.15 14.68 17.99
C PRO A 80 12.74 14.64 17.38
N ALA A 81 11.71 14.40 18.21
CA ALA A 81 10.31 14.38 17.82
C ALA A 81 9.72 15.77 17.50
N ALA A 82 10.40 16.87 17.84
CA ALA A 82 10.04 18.22 17.43
C ALA A 82 10.66 18.61 16.08
N LEU A 83 11.84 18.06 15.74
CA LEU A 83 12.48 18.27 14.44
C LEU A 83 11.65 17.66 13.30
N GLU A 84 11.45 16.35 13.37
CA GLU A 84 10.89 15.51 12.30
C GLU A 84 9.37 15.70 12.11
N ARG A 85 8.71 16.44 13.02
CA ARG A 85 7.25 16.68 13.02
C ARG A 85 6.75 17.34 11.74
N GLY A 86 7.59 18.16 11.10
CA GLY A 86 7.29 18.77 9.81
C GLY A 86 7.26 17.75 8.68
N ALA A 87 8.28 16.88 8.60
CA ALA A 87 8.34 15.81 7.61
C ALA A 87 7.19 14.81 7.77
N VAL A 88 6.89 14.35 9.00
CA VAL A 88 5.77 13.41 9.26
C VAL A 88 4.43 13.96 8.76
N LEU A 89 4.14 15.25 9.02
CA LEU A 89 2.90 15.87 8.58
C LEU A 89 2.84 16.01 7.04
N GLY A 90 3.96 16.35 6.39
CA GLY A 90 4.06 16.31 4.93
C GLY A 90 3.82 14.92 4.35
N GLY A 91 4.37 13.88 5.00
CA GLY A 91 4.11 12.48 4.69
C GLY A 91 2.64 12.10 4.81
N TRP A 92 1.98 12.42 5.92
CA TRP A 92 0.55 12.16 6.08
C TRP A 92 -0.31 12.86 5.01
N LEU A 93 0.00 14.11 4.65
CA LEU A 93 -0.71 14.81 3.57
C LEU A 93 -0.55 14.10 2.21
N LEU A 94 0.66 13.65 1.87
CA LEU A 94 0.94 12.89 0.63
C LEU A 94 0.26 11.51 0.62
N ALA A 95 0.24 10.83 1.76
CA ALA A 95 -0.36 9.51 1.92
C ALA A 95 -1.90 9.58 1.88
N LEU A 96 -2.49 10.61 2.49
CA LEU A 96 -3.92 10.93 2.37
C LEU A 96 -4.29 11.32 0.93
N GLY A 97 -3.44 12.05 0.21
CA GLY A 97 -3.60 12.30 -1.21
C GLY A 97 -3.71 11.02 -2.04
N GLY A 98 -2.81 10.06 -1.81
CA GLY A 98 -2.87 8.73 -2.45
C GLY A 98 -4.12 7.94 -2.10
N LEU A 99 -4.54 7.97 -0.83
CA LEU A 99 -5.80 7.36 -0.36
C LEU A 99 -7.03 7.95 -1.07
N VAL A 100 -7.10 9.28 -1.20
CA VAL A 100 -8.18 9.98 -1.91
C VAL A 100 -8.17 9.63 -3.41
N ILE A 101 -6.99 9.50 -4.03
CA ILE A 101 -6.86 9.05 -5.42
C ILE A 101 -7.37 7.61 -5.58
N ALA A 102 -7.01 6.69 -4.68
CA ALA A 102 -7.37 5.26 -4.76
C ALA A 102 -8.85 4.98 -4.45
N LEU A 103 -9.50 5.79 -3.61
CA LEU A 103 -10.92 5.67 -3.24
C LEU A 103 -11.85 6.57 -4.07
N GLY A 104 -11.30 7.45 -4.91
CA GLY A 104 -12.07 8.39 -5.71
C GLY A 104 -12.95 7.70 -6.77
N PRO A 105 -14.03 8.37 -7.23
CA PRO A 105 -14.98 7.77 -8.18
C PRO A 105 -14.38 7.44 -9.55
N TRP A 106 -13.24 8.05 -9.90
CA TRP A 106 -12.46 7.77 -11.11
C TRP A 106 -11.57 6.52 -11.01
N ALA A 107 -11.32 6.01 -9.81
CA ALA A 107 -10.42 4.88 -9.60
C ALA A 107 -11.18 3.55 -9.70
N ASP A 108 -10.58 2.61 -10.43
CA ASP A 108 -11.08 1.25 -10.61
C ASP A 108 -10.25 0.27 -9.77
N GLN A 109 -10.83 -0.20 -8.68
CA GLN A 109 -10.15 -1.03 -7.69
C GLN A 109 -9.86 -2.46 -8.19
N HIS A 110 -10.42 -2.90 -9.34
CA HIS A 110 -10.01 -4.16 -9.97
C HIS A 110 -8.54 -4.14 -10.41
N GLY A 111 -7.95 -2.97 -10.62
CA GLY A 111 -6.51 -2.80 -10.86
C GLY A 111 -5.61 -3.07 -9.63
N LEU A 112 -6.20 -3.21 -8.44
CA LEU A 112 -5.54 -3.55 -7.17
C LEU A 112 -5.89 -4.96 -6.68
N PHE A 113 -7.13 -5.38 -6.91
CA PHE A 113 -7.62 -6.73 -6.69
C PHE A 113 -7.81 -7.39 -8.06
N PRO A 114 -6.72 -7.85 -8.72
CA PRO A 114 -6.86 -8.57 -9.98
C PRO A 114 -7.81 -9.73 -9.73
N ALA A 115 -8.83 -9.84 -10.58
CA ALA A 115 -9.70 -11.00 -10.56
C ALA A 115 -8.82 -12.22 -10.85
N LEU A 116 -8.56 -13.02 -9.81
CA LEU A 116 -8.10 -14.37 -10.00
C LEU A 116 -9.19 -15.03 -10.82
N GLU A 117 -8.92 -15.29 -12.10
CA GLU A 117 -9.76 -16.18 -12.89
C GLU A 117 -10.03 -17.39 -12.01
N SER A 118 -11.31 -17.73 -11.82
CA SER A 118 -11.67 -18.94 -11.07
C SER A 118 -11.12 -20.10 -11.88
N GLY A 119 -9.89 -20.51 -11.56
CA GLY A 119 -9.12 -21.45 -12.37
C GLY A 119 -10.00 -22.62 -12.71
N ARG A 120 -10.08 -22.97 -14.01
CA ARG A 120 -11.12 -23.82 -14.60
C ARG A 120 -11.07 -25.24 -14.04
N ASN A 121 -11.52 -25.35 -12.80
CA ASN A 121 -11.59 -26.55 -11.99
C ASN A 121 -12.83 -27.29 -12.46
N TRP A 122 -12.68 -27.94 -13.61
CA TRP A 122 -13.71 -28.79 -14.21
C TRP A 122 -13.99 -29.95 -13.25
N HIS A 123 -15.05 -29.80 -12.47
CA HIS A 123 -15.51 -30.83 -11.56
C HIS A 123 -16.37 -31.83 -12.34
N LEU A 124 -15.98 -33.10 -12.32
CA LEU A 124 -16.78 -34.17 -12.88
C LEU A 124 -17.99 -34.41 -11.97
N LEU A 125 -19.19 -34.18 -12.51
CA LEU A 125 -20.46 -34.42 -11.84
C LEU A 125 -20.86 -35.90 -11.93
N ALA A 126 -21.80 -36.32 -11.08
CA ALA A 126 -22.29 -37.69 -11.02
C ALA A 126 -23.03 -38.16 -12.30
N ASP A 127 -23.41 -37.22 -13.17
CA ASP A 127 -23.97 -37.48 -14.51
C ASP A 127 -22.89 -37.64 -15.61
N GLY A 128 -21.61 -37.58 -15.24
CA GLY A 128 -20.47 -37.64 -16.17
C GLY A 128 -20.18 -36.33 -16.91
N THR A 129 -20.91 -35.25 -16.63
CA THR A 129 -20.61 -33.93 -17.21
C THR A 129 -19.50 -33.22 -16.43
N LEU A 130 -18.64 -32.48 -17.13
CA LEU A 130 -17.67 -31.59 -16.51
C LEU A 130 -18.32 -30.23 -16.29
N ALA A 131 -18.25 -29.69 -15.08
CA ALA A 131 -18.77 -28.36 -14.74
C ALA A 131 -17.65 -27.42 -14.28
N ASP A 132 -17.56 -26.24 -14.89
CA ASP A 132 -16.73 -25.14 -14.43
C ASP A 132 -17.50 -24.31 -13.36
N PRO A 133 -16.84 -23.76 -12.32
CA PRO A 133 -17.49 -22.87 -11.34
C PRO A 133 -18.20 -21.64 -11.94
N LEU A 134 -17.86 -21.24 -13.18
CA LEU A 134 -18.52 -20.16 -13.93
C LEU A 134 -19.89 -20.55 -14.52
N GLY A 135 -20.33 -21.81 -14.38
CA GLY A 135 -21.62 -22.30 -14.89
C GLY A 135 -21.56 -22.94 -16.28
N ALA A 136 -20.40 -22.95 -16.94
CA ALA A 136 -20.22 -23.76 -18.14
C ALA A 136 -20.28 -25.25 -17.79
N ARG A 137 -21.11 -26.03 -18.49
CA ARG A 137 -21.06 -27.50 -18.45
C ARG A 137 -20.63 -28.05 -19.81
N PHE A 138 -19.79 -29.06 -19.79
CA PHE A 138 -19.43 -29.84 -20.96
C PHE A 138 -19.93 -31.29 -20.81
N SER A 139 -20.71 -31.74 -21.78
CA SER A 139 -21.18 -33.12 -21.89
C SER A 139 -20.66 -33.73 -23.19
N ALA A 140 -20.17 -34.97 -23.15
CA ALA A 140 -19.68 -35.66 -24.33
C ALA A 140 -20.74 -35.85 -25.43
N GLY A 141 -22.04 -35.83 -25.07
CA GLY A 141 -23.16 -35.97 -26.00
C GLY A 141 -23.78 -34.64 -26.49
N THR A 142 -23.59 -33.52 -25.79
CA THR A 142 -24.25 -32.23 -26.12
C THR A 142 -23.30 -31.04 -26.22
N GLY A 143 -21.99 -31.25 -26.04
CA GLY A 143 -20.98 -30.19 -26.07
C GLY A 143 -21.07 -29.22 -24.88
N LEU A 144 -20.70 -27.97 -25.12
CA LEU A 144 -20.77 -26.88 -24.14
C LEU A 144 -22.21 -26.36 -24.00
N VAL A 145 -22.80 -26.58 -22.83
CA VAL A 145 -24.10 -26.05 -22.42
C VAL A 145 -23.88 -24.94 -21.38
N PRO A 146 -24.30 -23.69 -21.66
CA PRO A 146 -24.26 -22.63 -20.65
C PRO A 146 -25.36 -22.87 -19.61
N VAL A 147 -24.98 -23.07 -18.35
CA VAL A 147 -25.91 -23.09 -17.22
C VAL A 147 -25.77 -21.77 -16.46
N ALA A 148 -26.89 -21.20 -16.01
CA ALA A 148 -26.85 -19.99 -15.18
C ALA A 148 -25.98 -20.23 -13.92
N PRO A 149 -25.06 -19.31 -13.56
CA PRO A 149 -24.19 -19.50 -12.41
C PRO A 149 -25.04 -19.63 -11.14
N GLN A 150 -24.91 -20.77 -10.45
CA GLN A 150 -25.82 -21.18 -9.37
C GLN A 150 -25.71 -20.31 -8.09
N THR A 151 -24.70 -19.45 -8.01
CA THR A 151 -24.63 -18.38 -7.01
C THR A 151 -23.84 -17.22 -7.63
N PRO A 152 -24.31 -15.97 -7.59
CA PRO A 152 -23.46 -14.84 -7.93
C PRO A 152 -22.29 -14.80 -6.94
N PRO A 153 -21.03 -14.60 -7.39
CA PRO A 153 -19.90 -14.48 -6.49
C PRO A 153 -20.15 -13.31 -5.52
N ARG A 154 -19.86 -13.51 -4.23
CA ARG A 154 -20.17 -12.55 -3.18
C ARG A 154 -19.38 -11.26 -3.40
N SER A 155 -20.02 -10.24 -3.95
CA SER A 155 -19.39 -8.97 -4.32
C SER A 155 -18.73 -8.31 -3.12
N VAL A 156 -17.40 -8.39 -3.05
CA VAL A 156 -16.59 -7.64 -2.08
C VAL A 156 -16.67 -6.16 -2.48
N ASP A 157 -17.00 -5.28 -1.54
CA ASP A 157 -16.81 -3.84 -1.74
C ASP A 157 -15.31 -3.56 -1.81
N LEU A 158 -14.81 -3.44 -3.04
CA LEU A 158 -13.40 -3.24 -3.31
C LEU A 158 -12.90 -1.88 -2.79
N ARG A 159 -13.76 -0.85 -2.69
CA ARG A 159 -13.38 0.45 -2.11
C ARG A 159 -13.20 0.34 -0.61
N LEU A 160 -14.09 -0.37 0.07
CA LEU A 160 -13.97 -0.65 1.50
C LEU A 160 -12.73 -1.54 1.77
N ALA A 161 -12.46 -2.53 0.94
CA ALA A 161 -11.23 -3.32 1.01
C ALA A 161 -9.96 -2.47 0.78
N THR A 162 -9.93 -1.62 -0.25
CA THR A 162 -8.84 -0.64 -0.47
C THR A 162 -8.65 0.29 0.73
N ALA A 163 -9.73 0.77 1.35
CA ALA A 163 -9.67 1.64 2.52
C ALA A 163 -9.04 0.92 3.72
N CYS A 164 -9.46 -0.32 4.00
CA CYS A 164 -8.90 -1.13 5.09
C CYS A 164 -7.46 -1.60 4.84
N PHE A 165 -7.02 -1.67 3.58
CA PHE A 165 -5.62 -1.88 3.23
C PHE A 165 -4.77 -0.61 3.43
N LEU A 166 -5.21 0.52 2.87
CA LEU A 166 -4.37 1.72 2.79
C LEU A 166 -4.38 2.57 4.06
N LEU A 167 -5.52 2.72 4.75
CA LEU A 167 -5.63 3.60 5.91
C LEU A 167 -4.65 3.25 7.06
N PRO A 168 -4.41 1.97 7.41
CA PRO A 168 -3.40 1.61 8.41
C PRO A 168 -1.97 1.95 7.96
N LEU A 169 -1.66 1.82 6.66
CA LEU A 169 -0.36 2.17 6.08
C LEU A 169 -0.14 3.69 6.05
N VAL A 170 -1.17 4.48 5.70
CA VAL A 170 -1.18 5.95 5.76
C VAL A 170 -0.79 6.43 7.15
N VAL A 171 -1.37 5.84 8.21
CA VAL A 171 -1.07 6.22 9.59
C VAL A 171 0.33 5.78 10.01
N ALA A 172 0.72 4.53 9.73
CA ALA A 172 1.92 3.91 10.30
C ALA A 172 3.25 4.29 9.60
N LEU A 173 3.26 4.45 8.28
CA LEU A 173 4.52 4.56 7.51
C LEU A 173 5.31 5.86 7.79
N PRO A 174 4.73 7.08 7.74
CA PRO A 174 5.48 8.31 8.01
C PRO A 174 6.16 8.40 9.40
N PRO A 175 5.52 8.02 10.53
CA PRO A 175 6.22 7.99 11.82
C PRO A 175 7.23 6.82 11.95
N TRP A 176 6.99 5.67 11.30
CA TRP A 176 7.93 4.55 11.31
C TRP A 176 9.24 4.90 10.58
N VAL A 177 9.15 5.53 9.40
CA VAL A 177 10.30 5.84 8.56
C VAL A 177 11.21 6.92 9.20
N VAL A 178 10.64 7.82 10.00
CA VAL A 178 11.39 8.81 10.80
C VAL A 178 12.23 8.15 11.90
N ALA A 179 11.74 7.06 12.48
CA ALA A 179 12.47 6.29 13.48
C ALA A 179 13.68 5.52 12.93
N LEU A 180 14.01 5.67 11.63
CA LEU A 180 15.24 5.15 11.02
C LEU A 180 16.44 6.01 11.41
N GLN A 181 17.28 5.45 12.30
CA GLN A 181 18.66 5.90 12.47
C GLN A 181 19.57 5.19 11.45
N PRO A 182 20.60 5.86 10.90
CA PRO A 182 21.29 5.45 9.67
C PRO A 182 22.32 4.31 9.81
N SER A 183 22.23 3.45 10.83
CA SER A 183 23.15 2.30 10.94
C SER A 183 22.70 1.13 10.08
N LEU A 184 23.67 0.44 9.45
CA LEU A 184 23.41 -0.64 8.49
C LEU A 184 22.50 -1.74 9.06
N ALA A 185 22.73 -2.17 10.30
CA ALA A 185 21.92 -3.17 11.00
C ALA A 185 20.51 -2.69 11.41
N ARG A 186 20.18 -1.39 11.24
CA ARG A 186 18.81 -0.86 11.36
C ARG A 186 18.17 -0.68 9.99
N LEU A 187 18.92 -0.27 8.97
CA LEU A 187 18.47 -0.28 7.57
C LEU A 187 18.09 -1.69 7.11
N TRP A 188 18.87 -2.72 7.45
CA TRP A 188 18.56 -4.12 7.14
C TRP A 188 17.25 -4.58 7.80
N ARG A 189 17.08 -4.31 9.10
CA ARG A 189 15.82 -4.61 9.82
C ARG A 189 14.62 -3.86 9.25
N ALA A 190 14.82 -2.62 8.79
CA ALA A 190 13.79 -1.84 8.13
C ALA A 190 13.39 -2.44 6.77
N GLY A 191 14.38 -2.83 5.96
CA GLY A 191 14.15 -3.54 4.70
C GLY A 191 13.41 -4.85 4.90
N LEU A 192 13.79 -5.65 5.90
CA LEU A 192 13.10 -6.87 6.28
C LEU A 192 11.65 -6.62 6.73
N ALA A 193 11.40 -5.62 7.59
CA ALA A 193 10.05 -5.31 8.05
C ALA A 193 9.17 -4.77 6.91
N LEU A 194 9.72 -3.99 5.97
CA LEU A 194 9.02 -3.53 4.78
C LEU A 194 8.74 -4.71 3.81
N PHE A 195 9.70 -5.60 3.60
CA PHE A 195 9.53 -6.82 2.81
C PHE A 195 8.45 -7.73 3.38
N LEU A 196 8.44 -7.95 4.70
CA LEU A 196 7.40 -8.73 5.39
C LEU A 196 6.04 -8.04 5.32
N ALA A 197 5.96 -6.71 5.46
CA ALA A 197 4.71 -5.96 5.31
C ALA A 197 4.16 -6.04 3.87
N SER A 198 5.01 -5.92 2.85
CA SER A 198 4.63 -6.06 1.44
C SER A 198 4.23 -7.49 1.08
N GLY A 199 4.94 -8.50 1.57
CA GLY A 199 4.58 -9.91 1.37
C GLY A 199 3.26 -10.27 2.05
N LEU A 200 3.05 -9.79 3.28
CA LEU A 200 1.78 -9.92 4.00
C LEU A 200 0.64 -9.19 3.26
N ALA A 201 0.89 -7.97 2.76
CA ALA A 201 -0.09 -7.23 1.96
C ALA A 201 -0.49 -7.98 0.69
N LEU A 202 0.47 -8.46 -0.10
CA LEU A 202 0.20 -9.25 -1.30
C LEU A 202 -0.61 -10.51 -0.96
N TRP A 203 -0.22 -11.26 0.07
CA TRP A 203 -0.94 -12.46 0.50
C TRP A 203 -2.39 -12.16 0.95
N LEU A 204 -2.59 -11.10 1.74
CA LEU A 204 -3.92 -10.68 2.20
C LEU A 204 -4.80 -10.18 1.05
N LEU A 205 -4.25 -9.37 0.12
CA LEU A 205 -4.96 -8.89 -1.07
C LEU A 205 -5.43 -10.06 -1.95
N HIS A 206 -4.56 -11.04 -2.22
CA HIS A 206 -4.92 -12.25 -2.96
C HIS A 206 -5.94 -13.11 -2.19
N GLY A 207 -5.81 -13.24 -0.86
CA GLY A 207 -6.75 -13.98 -0.03
C GLY A 207 -8.15 -13.35 0.00
N VAL A 208 -8.24 -12.01 -0.02
CA VAL A 208 -9.52 -11.28 -0.12
C VAL A 208 -10.09 -11.36 -1.55
N ALA A 209 -9.27 -11.19 -2.59
CA ALA A 209 -9.70 -11.35 -3.98
C ALA A 209 -10.23 -12.76 -4.27
N ALA A 210 -9.57 -13.80 -3.73
CA ALA A 210 -10.00 -15.20 -3.80
C ALA A 210 -11.24 -15.52 -2.93
N SER A 211 -11.83 -14.53 -2.23
CA SER A 211 -12.88 -14.72 -1.23
C SER A 211 -12.54 -15.74 -0.11
N ARG A 212 -11.26 -15.98 0.13
CA ARG A 212 -10.73 -16.89 1.18
C ARG A 212 -10.63 -16.20 2.54
N LEU A 213 -10.49 -14.87 2.55
CA LEU A 213 -10.35 -14.04 3.75
C LEU A 213 -11.39 -12.90 3.77
N PRO A 214 -11.90 -12.48 4.94
CA PRO A 214 -12.70 -11.27 5.06
C PRO A 214 -11.82 -10.03 4.87
N TRP A 215 -12.34 -8.97 4.23
CA TRP A 215 -11.60 -7.71 3.98
C TRP A 215 -10.98 -7.08 5.25
N LEU A 216 -11.55 -7.35 6.43
CA LEU A 216 -10.99 -6.94 7.73
C LEU A 216 -9.55 -7.43 7.96
N SER A 217 -9.13 -8.53 7.33
CA SER A 217 -7.75 -9.04 7.46
C SER A 217 -6.70 -8.06 6.92
N LEU A 218 -7.07 -7.17 6.00
CA LEU A 218 -6.18 -6.15 5.43
C LEU A 218 -5.68 -5.15 6.49
N LEU A 219 -6.39 -5.00 7.61
CA LEU A 219 -5.97 -4.20 8.77
C LEU A 219 -4.68 -4.75 9.44
N LEU A 220 -4.27 -5.98 9.14
CA LEU A 220 -3.04 -6.61 9.67
C LEU A 220 -1.78 -6.21 8.87
N THR A 221 -1.91 -5.57 7.71
CA THR A 221 -0.76 -5.21 6.85
C THR A 221 0.37 -4.38 7.50
N PRO A 222 0.13 -3.41 8.41
CA PRO A 222 1.22 -2.68 9.08
C PRO A 222 1.86 -3.46 10.24
N LEU A 223 1.37 -4.66 10.59
CA LEU A 223 1.80 -5.38 11.79
C LEU A 223 3.33 -5.61 11.85
N PRO A 224 4.04 -6.01 10.77
CA PRO A 224 5.50 -6.12 10.79
C PRO A 224 6.21 -4.79 11.11
N LEU A 225 5.69 -3.66 10.63
CA LEU A 225 6.23 -2.32 10.90
C LEU A 225 5.99 -1.90 12.36
N ILE A 226 4.81 -2.22 12.90
CA ILE A 226 4.44 -1.94 14.29
C ILE A 226 5.29 -2.77 15.27
N VAL A 227 5.50 -4.06 14.97
CA VAL A 227 6.38 -4.94 15.75
C VAL A 227 7.82 -4.42 15.73
N GLU A 228 8.34 -4.07 14.55
CA GLU A 228 9.71 -3.56 14.42
C GLU A 228 9.90 -2.22 15.15
N TYR A 229 8.93 -1.31 15.07
CA TYR A 229 8.90 -0.07 15.86
C TYR A 229 8.92 -0.33 17.38
N ARG A 230 8.13 -1.30 17.86
CA ARG A 230 8.09 -1.68 19.28
C ARG A 230 9.43 -2.28 19.74
N LEU A 231 10.02 -3.18 18.96
CA LEU A 231 11.33 -3.76 19.24
C LEU A 231 12.43 -2.69 19.31
N ARG A 232 12.42 -1.68 18.40
CA ARG A 232 13.33 -0.53 18.49
C ARG A 232 13.19 0.24 19.80
N LYS A 233 11.94 0.52 20.22
CA LYS A 233 11.68 1.28 21.45
C LYS A 233 12.16 0.53 22.71
N LEU A 234 12.06 -0.80 22.72
CA LEU A 234 12.61 -1.63 23.79
C LEU A 234 14.15 -1.66 23.77
N SER A 235 14.78 -1.71 22.60
CA SER A 235 16.26 -1.69 22.46
C SER A 235 16.91 -0.31 22.66
N ALA A 236 16.21 0.64 23.27
CA ALA A 236 16.62 2.02 23.47
C ALA A 236 16.24 2.57 24.86
N ALA A 237 15.87 1.67 25.77
CA ALA A 237 15.61 1.90 27.19
C ALA A 237 16.56 1.01 28.01
#